data_AF-A0A534L6E5-F1
#
_entry.id   AF-A0A534L6E5-F1
#
_cell.length_a   1.000
_cell.length_b   1.000
_cell.length_c   1.000
_cell.angle_alpha   90.00
_cell.angle_beta   90.00
_cell.angle_gamma   90.00
#
_symmetry.space_group_name_H-M   'P 1'
#
loop_
_entity.id
_entity.type
_entity.pdbx_description
1 polymer ?
#
loop_
_entity_poly.entity_id
_entity_poly.type
_entity_poly.pdbx_seq_one_letter_code
_entity_poly.pdbx_strand_id
1 'polypeptide(L)'
;MTVVDPEGIEVGYVSGEETNVLVLGEGSGGRMRLGRRYVSGVADRITLSGPVAQIFTGLNVVDSDGEFVGIVRDTNEADDVLDSFIVEDEQGEMMNVLLEDVRSIDEWVELSVAGDSLYEKG
;
A
#
# COMPACT_ATOMS: atom_id res chain seq x y z
N MET A 1 8.52 13.99 4.73
CA MET A 1 7.62 14.74 3.82
C MET A 1 6.39 13.88 3.60
N THR A 2 5.18 14.39 3.83
CA THR A 2 3.95 13.59 3.71
C THR A 2 3.69 13.19 2.26
N VAL A 3 3.23 11.96 2.06
CA VAL A 3 2.74 11.43 0.79
C VAL A 3 1.22 11.40 0.87
N VAL A 4 0.57 12.14 -0.03
CA VAL A 4 -0.88 12.22 -0.10
C VAL A 4 -1.35 12.01 -1.53
N ASP A 5 -2.57 11.50 -1.68
CA ASP A 5 -3.24 11.50 -2.96
C ASP A 5 -3.88 12.87 -3.28
N PRO A 6 -4.51 13.03 -4.47
CA PRO A 6 -5.18 14.27 -4.84
C PRO A 6 -6.42 14.63 -4.01
N GLU A 7 -7.02 13.65 -3.32
CA GLU A 7 -8.19 13.84 -2.46
C GLU A 7 -7.79 14.22 -1.03
N GLY A 8 -6.50 14.07 -0.70
CA GLY A 8 -5.91 14.42 0.58
C GLY A 8 -5.64 13.22 1.47
N ILE A 9 -5.89 12.00 0.98
CA ILE A 9 -5.65 10.77 1.74
C ILE A 9 -4.15 10.57 1.93
N GLU A 10 -3.74 10.45 3.18
CA GLU A 10 -2.36 10.24 3.57
C GLU A 10 -1.98 8.77 3.48
N VAL A 11 -0.84 8.49 2.83
CA VAL A 11 -0.26 7.14 2.74
C VAL A 11 0.89 6.95 3.74
N GLY A 12 1.50 8.06 4.18
CA GLY A 12 2.55 8.07 5.21
C GLY A 12 3.60 9.14 4.95
N TYR A 13 4.70 9.08 5.69
CA TYR A 13 5.78 10.07 5.62
C TYR A 13 7.04 9.50 4.99
N VAL A 14 7.64 10.23 4.05
CA VAL A 14 8.97 9.87 3.53
C VAL A 14 10.01 9.96 4.64
N SER A 15 10.62 8.83 4.96
CA SER A 15 11.75 8.66 5.88
C SER A 15 13.08 8.48 5.14
N GLY A 16 13.04 8.17 3.85
CA GLY A 16 14.22 8.09 2.99
C GLY A 16 13.86 8.03 1.51
N GLU A 17 14.83 8.34 0.64
CA GLU A 17 14.65 8.30 -0.81
C GLU A 17 15.66 7.36 -1.45
N GLU A 18 15.18 6.51 -2.35
CA GLU A 18 16.01 5.69 -3.23
C GLU A 18 15.68 6.06 -4.70
N THR A 19 16.46 5.55 -5.66
CA THR A 19 16.39 5.99 -7.07
C THR A 19 14.99 5.82 -7.67
N ASN A 20 14.30 4.70 -7.39
CA ASN A 20 13.00 4.38 -7.98
C ASN A 20 11.87 4.26 -6.95
N VAL A 21 12.19 4.36 -5.66
CA VAL A 21 11.22 4.19 -4.58
C VAL A 21 11.37 5.28 -3.53
N LEU A 22 10.26 5.61 -2.89
CA LEU A 22 10.20 6.39 -1.67
C LEU A 22 10.12 5.42 -0.49
N VAL A 23 11.00 5.56 0.48
CA VAL A 23 10.93 4.81 1.73
C VAL A 23 10.05 5.61 2.67
N LEU A 24 8.86 5.08 2.94
CA LEU A 24 7.91 5.65 3.88
C LEU A 24 8.21 5.07 5.27
N GLY A 25 8.24 5.92 6.28
CA GLY A 25 8.44 5.53 7.68
C GLY A 25 7.69 6.47 8.61
N GLU A 26 7.12 5.88 9.66
CA GLU A 26 6.10 6.45 10.56
C GLU A 26 4.73 6.63 9.88
N GLY A 27 3.72 5.97 10.48
CA GLY A 27 2.35 5.71 9.98
C GLY A 27 1.81 4.41 10.61
N SER A 28 0.55 4.03 10.35
CA SER A 28 0.00 2.72 10.79
C SER A 28 0.79 1.55 10.21
N GLY A 29 1.42 1.73 9.04
CA GLY A 29 2.06 0.67 8.27
C GLY A 29 3.55 0.36 8.51
N GLY A 30 4.20 0.96 9.51
CA GLY A 30 5.64 0.74 9.70
C GLY A 30 6.49 1.29 8.54
N ARG A 31 7.52 0.54 8.11
CA ARG A 31 8.46 0.99 7.05
C ARG A 31 8.14 0.32 5.71
N MET A 32 7.49 1.05 4.81
CA MET A 32 7.06 0.59 3.49
C MET A 32 7.85 1.28 2.36
N ARG A 33 8.03 0.61 1.21
CA ARG A 33 8.53 1.24 -0.03
C ARG A 33 7.39 1.55 -0.99
N LEU A 34 7.35 2.76 -1.53
CA LEU A 34 6.39 3.16 -2.55
C LEU A 34 7.11 3.49 -3.87
N GLY A 35 6.69 2.87 -4.96
CA GLY A 35 7.20 3.12 -6.30
C GLY A 35 7.00 4.58 -6.73
N ARG A 36 8.05 5.22 -7.27
CA ARG A 36 7.97 6.58 -7.80
C ARG A 36 7.03 6.71 -9.00
N ARG A 37 6.61 5.60 -9.61
CA ARG A 37 5.62 5.57 -10.71
C ARG A 37 4.28 6.19 -10.33
N TYR A 38 3.95 6.18 -9.04
CA TYR A 38 2.72 6.75 -8.51
C TYR A 38 2.85 8.23 -8.17
N VAL A 39 4.05 8.81 -8.23
CA VAL A 39 4.29 10.20 -7.84
C VAL A 39 4.04 11.12 -9.01
N SER A 40 3.13 12.09 -8.84
CA SER A 40 2.85 13.13 -9.84
C SER A 40 3.59 14.43 -9.57
N GLY A 41 3.92 14.72 -8.31
CA GLY A 41 4.57 15.96 -7.93
C GLY A 41 5.30 15.89 -6.59
N VAL A 42 6.38 16.68 -6.49
CA VAL A 42 7.15 16.86 -5.25
C VAL A 42 7.28 18.36 -5.01
N ALA A 43 6.63 18.87 -3.97
CA ALA A 43 6.64 20.29 -3.59
C ALA A 43 6.72 20.44 -2.06
N ASP A 44 5.70 21.04 -1.42
CA ASP A 44 5.52 21.06 0.03
C ASP A 44 5.19 19.67 0.59
N ARG A 45 4.58 18.82 -0.25
CA ARG A 45 4.27 17.41 -0.03
C ARG A 45 4.56 16.60 -1.29
N ILE A 46 4.49 15.28 -1.17
CA ILE A 46 4.47 14.38 -2.33
C ILE A 46 3.02 14.09 -2.69
N THR A 47 2.68 14.31 -3.95
CA THR A 47 1.33 14.07 -4.46
C THR A 47 1.33 12.85 -5.36
N LEU A 48 0.36 11.95 -5.15
CA LEU A 48 0.16 10.78 -6.00
C LEU A 48 -0.52 11.14 -7.33
N SER A 49 -0.46 10.23 -8.30
CA SER A 49 -1.03 10.42 -9.64
C SER A 49 -2.54 10.30 -9.71
N GLY A 50 -3.18 9.80 -8.65
CA GLY A 50 -4.63 9.63 -8.56
C GLY A 50 -5.02 9.17 -7.15
N PRO A 51 -6.34 9.05 -6.87
CA PRO A 51 -6.84 8.56 -5.60
C PRO A 51 -6.30 7.16 -5.29
N VAL A 52 -5.98 6.87 -4.02
CA VAL A 52 -5.36 5.59 -3.61
C VAL A 52 -6.18 4.38 -4.06
N ALA A 53 -7.49 4.43 -3.88
CA ALA A 53 -8.42 3.40 -4.32
C ALA A 53 -8.29 3.13 -5.83
N GLN A 54 -8.07 4.15 -6.65
CA GLN A 54 -8.00 4.00 -8.10
C GLN A 54 -6.64 3.48 -8.58
N ILE A 55 -5.54 3.97 -8.00
CA ILE A 55 -4.18 3.64 -8.48
C ILE A 55 -3.68 2.29 -7.95
N PHE A 56 -4.22 1.80 -6.84
CA PHE A 56 -3.84 0.52 -6.23
C PHE A 56 -4.82 -0.62 -6.55
N THR A 57 -6.06 -0.33 -6.97
CA THR A 57 -6.99 -1.37 -7.41
C THR A 57 -6.44 -2.13 -8.62
N GLY A 58 -6.58 -3.45 -8.58
CA GLY A 58 -6.12 -4.36 -9.63
C GLY A 58 -4.66 -4.78 -9.49
N LEU A 59 -3.93 -4.28 -8.48
CA LEU A 59 -2.59 -4.80 -8.17
C LEU A 59 -2.69 -6.21 -7.62
N ASN A 60 -1.80 -7.07 -8.08
CA ASN A 60 -1.58 -8.37 -7.44
C ASN A 60 -0.99 -8.12 -6.04
N VAL A 61 -1.34 -8.99 -5.11
CA VAL A 61 -0.76 -9.06 -3.77
C VAL A 61 0.05 -10.34 -3.69
N VAL A 62 1.30 -10.23 -3.28
CA VAL A 62 2.21 -11.35 -3.06
C VAL A 62 2.75 -11.32 -1.65
N ASP A 63 2.90 -12.49 -1.04
CA ASP A 63 3.41 -12.59 0.31
C ASP A 63 4.95 -12.45 0.39
N SER A 64 5.52 -12.62 1.58
CA SER A 64 6.96 -12.50 1.81
C SER A 64 7.81 -13.58 1.14
N ASP A 65 7.21 -14.70 0.73
CA ASP A 65 7.84 -15.78 -0.04
C ASP A 65 7.66 -15.57 -1.56
N GLY A 66 6.88 -14.54 -1.96
CA GLY A 66 6.57 -14.21 -3.35
C GLY A 66 5.41 -15.03 -3.91
N GLU A 67 4.63 -15.69 -3.06
CA GLU A 67 3.44 -16.44 -3.47
C GLU A 67 2.26 -15.49 -3.68
N PHE A 68 1.43 -15.79 -4.66
CA PHE A 68 0.26 -14.98 -4.97
C PHE A 68 -0.81 -15.16 -3.88
N VAL A 69 -1.28 -14.04 -3.33
CA VAL A 69 -2.30 -14.00 -2.28
C VAL A 69 -3.66 -13.61 -2.86
N GLY A 70 -3.69 -12.63 -3.76
CA GLY A 70 -4.94 -12.10 -4.30
C GLY A 70 -4.78 -10.82 -5.10
N ILE A 71 -5.89 -10.13 -5.32
CA ILE A 71 -5.95 -8.87 -6.09
C ILE A 71 -6.59 -7.79 -5.24
N VAL A 72 -5.96 -6.61 -5.17
CA VAL A 72 -6.55 -5.44 -4.52
C VAL A 72 -7.84 -5.05 -5.24
N ARG A 73 -8.95 -5.01 -4.52
CA ARG A 73 -10.25 -4.59 -5.02
C ARG A 73 -10.65 -3.20 -4.59
N ASP A 74 -10.18 -2.78 -3.41
CA ASP A 74 -10.47 -1.47 -2.84
C ASP A 74 -9.47 -1.13 -1.74
N THR A 75 -9.57 0.07 -1.18
CA THR A 75 -8.82 0.54 -0.01
C THR A 75 -9.75 0.88 1.14
N ASN A 76 -9.25 0.78 2.37
CA ASN A 76 -9.94 1.25 3.55
C ASN A 76 -9.13 2.40 4.18
N GLU A 77 -9.85 3.44 4.58
CA GLU A 77 -9.29 4.71 5.04
C GLU A 77 -9.86 5.04 6.42
N ALA A 78 -8.99 5.44 7.34
CA ALA A 78 -9.35 5.86 8.69
C ALA A 78 -8.76 7.25 8.96
N ASP A 79 -9.62 8.22 9.28
CA ASP A 79 -9.23 9.61 9.55
C ASP A 79 -8.37 10.25 8.44
N ASP A 80 -8.79 10.06 7.17
CA ASP A 80 -8.08 10.51 5.97
C ASP A 80 -6.68 9.88 5.78
N VAL A 81 -6.42 8.73 6.42
CA VAL A 81 -5.18 7.94 6.29
C VAL A 81 -5.49 6.57 5.70
N LEU A 82 -4.72 6.13 4.72
CA LEU A 82 -4.79 4.77 4.19
C LEU A 82 -4.40 3.77 5.29
N ASP A 83 -5.34 2.91 5.65
CA ASP A 83 -5.18 1.94 6.73
C ASP A 83 -4.92 0.52 6.21
N SER A 84 -5.70 0.09 5.21
CA SER A 84 -5.64 -1.26 4.68
C SER A 84 -6.08 -1.37 3.23
N PHE A 85 -5.70 -2.49 2.60
CA PHE A 85 -6.21 -2.94 1.31
C PHE A 85 -7.31 -3.97 1.51
N ILE A 86 -8.36 -3.89 0.70
CA ILE A 86 -9.35 -4.95 0.57
C ILE A 86 -8.93 -5.82 -0.61
N VAL A 87 -8.61 -7.08 -0.34
CA VAL A 87 -8.00 -8.02 -1.29
C VAL A 87 -8.96 -9.19 -1.52
N GLU A 88 -9.20 -9.55 -2.79
CA GLU A 88 -9.93 -10.77 -3.16
C GLU A 88 -8.93 -11.89 -3.46
N ASP A 89 -9.04 -13.03 -2.79
CA ASP A 89 -8.21 -14.21 -3.05
C ASP A 89 -8.69 -15.05 -4.24
N GLU A 90 -8.00 -16.16 -4.51
CA GLU A 90 -8.37 -17.07 -5.60
C GLU A 90 -9.73 -17.76 -5.43
N GLN A 91 -10.26 -17.80 -4.21
CA GLN A 91 -11.56 -18.41 -3.88
C GLN A 91 -12.71 -17.38 -3.95
N GLY A 92 -12.38 -16.10 -4.19
CA GLY A 92 -13.33 -15.00 -4.18
C GLY A 92 -13.65 -14.49 -2.77
N GLU A 93 -12.85 -14.87 -1.77
CA GLU A 93 -12.99 -14.37 -0.40
C GLU A 93 -12.31 -13.00 -0.28
N MET A 94 -12.99 -12.06 0.39
CA MET A 94 -12.46 -10.72 0.63
C MET A 94 -11.74 -10.70 1.99
N MET A 95 -10.49 -10.25 2.00
CA MET A 95 -9.68 -10.08 3.20
C MET A 95 -9.14 -8.66 3.33
N ASN A 96 -8.87 -8.24 4.56
CA ASN A 96 -8.17 -6.98 4.83
C ASN A 96 -6.68 -7.24 4.99
N VAL A 97 -5.87 -6.52 4.23
CA VAL A 97 -4.42 -6.48 4.37
C VAL A 97 -4.03 -5.14 4.97
N LEU A 98 -3.59 -5.15 6.21
CA LEU A 98 -3.16 -3.95 6.92
C LEU A 98 -1.89 -3.38 6.28
N LEU A 99 -1.77 -2.05 6.24
CA LEU A 99 -0.56 -1.42 5.69
C LEU A 99 0.71 -1.81 6.48
N GLU A 100 0.58 -2.26 7.74
CA GLU A 100 1.72 -2.73 8.57
C GLU A 100 2.33 -4.03 8.08
N ASP A 101 1.54 -4.81 7.36
CA ASP A 101 1.98 -6.05 6.75
C ASP A 101 2.52 -5.82 5.34
N VAL A 102 2.50 -4.58 4.82
CA VAL A 102 2.96 -4.23 3.47
C VAL A 102 4.42 -3.78 3.50
N ARG A 103 5.26 -4.50 2.77
CA ARG A 103 6.67 -4.16 2.57
C ARG A 103 6.85 -3.17 1.43
N SER A 104 6.18 -3.39 0.30
CA SER A 104 6.34 -2.53 -0.87
C SER A 104 5.09 -2.45 -1.73
N ILE A 105 4.90 -1.31 -2.40
CA ILE A 105 3.88 -1.07 -3.41
C ILE A 105 4.57 -0.52 -4.66
N ASP A 106 4.58 -1.31 -5.73
CA ASP A 106 5.04 -0.87 -7.05
C ASP A 106 4.21 -1.54 -8.15
N GLU A 107 4.73 -2.50 -8.92
CA GLU A 107 3.92 -3.26 -9.89
C GLU A 107 2.94 -4.26 -9.26
N TRP A 108 3.17 -4.56 -7.98
CA TRP A 108 2.33 -5.36 -7.10
C TRP A 108 2.50 -4.85 -5.67
N VAL A 109 1.65 -5.34 -4.77
CA VAL A 109 1.79 -5.17 -3.33
C VAL A 109 2.57 -6.38 -2.79
N GLU A 110 3.73 -6.15 -2.19
CA GLU A 110 4.54 -7.18 -1.54
C GLU A 110 4.34 -7.09 -0.03
N LEU A 111 4.02 -8.22 0.61
CA LEU A 111 3.85 -8.28 2.06
C LEU A 111 5.15 -8.61 2.78
N SER A 112 5.24 -8.22 4.05
CA SER A 112 6.31 -8.64 4.95
C SER A 112 6.01 -9.93 5.70
N VAL A 113 4.80 -10.47 5.57
CA VAL A 113 4.31 -11.69 6.24
C VAL A 113 3.94 -12.76 5.20
N ALA A 114 3.83 -14.01 5.64
CA ALA A 114 3.32 -15.11 4.82
C ALA A 114 1.80 -15.00 4.65
N GLY A 115 1.26 -15.49 3.53
CA GLY A 115 -0.17 -15.40 3.22
C GLY A 115 -1.08 -16.01 4.30
N ASP A 116 -0.71 -17.17 4.85
CA ASP A 116 -1.45 -17.85 5.92
C ASP A 116 -1.66 -16.99 7.17
N SER A 117 -0.72 -16.07 7.47
CA SER A 117 -0.81 -15.18 8.63
C SER A 117 -1.91 -14.13 8.51
N LEU A 118 -2.43 -13.88 7.30
CA LEU A 118 -3.50 -12.91 7.07
C LEU A 118 -4.86 -13.44 7.58
N TYR A 119 -5.08 -14.74 7.48
CA TYR A 119 -6.33 -15.39 7.93
C TYR A 119 -6.40 -15.55 9.45
N GLU A 120 -5.27 -15.47 10.15
CA GLU A 120 -5.23 -15.56 11.63
C GLU A 120 -5.59 -14.24 12.32
N LYS A 121 -5.57 -13.11 11.57
CA LYS A 121 -5.85 -11.76 12.08
C LYS A 121 -7.33 -11.33 11.91
N GLY A 122 -8.16 -12.16 11.27
CA GLY A 122 -9.59 -11.90 10.96
C GLY A 122 -10.56 -12.16 12.10
#